data_AF-A0A9E2D216-F1
#
_entry.id   AF-A0A9E2D216-F1
#
_cell.length_a   1.000
_cell.length_b   1.000
_cell.length_c   1.000
_cell.angle_alpha   90.00
_cell.angle_beta   90.00
_cell.angle_gamma   90.00
#
_symmetry.space_group_name_H-M   'P 1'
#
loop_
_entity.id
_entity.type
_entity.pdbx_description
1 polymer ?
#
loop_
_entity_poly.entity_id
_entity_poly.type
_entity_poly.pdbx_seq_one_letter_code
_entity_poly.pdbx_strand_id
1 'polypeptide(L)'
;MDEATSNEVGQWLQKADHDLRSAARLMSGDGEALLDTAVYHCQQAAEKALKAYLTAHGVIFPKIHLLMPLLALCTDIDNSFTQLIDAAEVTTQVHSQ
;
A
#
# COMPACT_ATOMS: atom_id res chain seq x y z
N MET A 1 -3.36 16.14 15.27
CA MET A 1 -2.24 15.74 14.40
C MET A 1 -1.31 16.92 14.29
N ASP A 2 -0.03 16.75 14.60
CA ASP A 2 0.96 17.83 14.45
C ASP A 2 1.49 17.92 13.01
N GLU A 3 2.24 18.98 12.72
CA GLU A 3 2.78 19.26 11.39
C GLU A 3 3.75 18.16 10.91
N ALA A 4 4.54 17.59 11.81
CA ALA A 4 5.49 16.53 11.50
C ALA A 4 4.77 15.26 11.04
N THR A 5 3.73 14.85 11.78
CA THR A 5 2.88 13.72 11.42
C THR A 5 2.21 13.98 10.07
N SER A 6 1.69 15.21 9.85
CA SER A 6 1.01 15.55 8.59
C SER A 6 1.95 15.47 7.40
N ASN A 7 3.21 15.88 7.56
CA ASN A 7 4.23 15.75 6.54
C ASN A 7 4.54 14.28 6.25
N GLU A 8 4.73 13.46 7.28
CA GLU A 8 5.01 12.02 7.11
C GLU A 8 3.87 11.30 6.39
N VAL A 9 2.60 11.58 6.76
CA VAL A 9 1.43 11.06 6.04
C VAL A 9 1.46 11.48 4.57
N GLY A 10 1.74 12.76 4.30
CA GLY A 10 1.88 13.27 2.93
C GLY A 10 2.96 12.54 2.13
N GLN A 11 4.10 12.23 2.73
CA GLN A 11 5.19 11.49 2.09
C GLN A 11 4.78 10.05 1.75
N TRP A 12 4.04 9.38 2.63
CA TRP A 12 3.52 8.04 2.35
C TRP A 12 2.54 8.05 1.17
N LEU A 13 1.60 8.99 1.18
CA LEU A 13 0.61 9.14 0.11
C LEU A 13 1.26 9.51 -1.23
N GLN A 14 2.28 10.37 -1.23
CA GLN A 14 3.02 10.71 -2.44
C GLN A 14 3.71 9.49 -3.04
N LYS A 15 4.33 8.65 -2.21
CA LYS A 15 4.97 7.42 -2.70
C LYS A 15 3.93 6.41 -3.21
N ALA A 16 2.77 6.30 -2.55
CA ALA A 16 1.67 5.46 -3.02
C ALA A 16 1.15 5.91 -4.41
N ASP A 17 1.01 7.22 -4.62
CA ASP A 17 0.65 7.79 -5.93
C ASP A 17 1.67 7.43 -7.02
N HIS A 18 2.97 7.56 -6.71
CA HIS A 18 4.03 7.19 -7.64
C HIS A 18 3.97 5.70 -8.04
N ASP A 19 3.67 4.82 -7.09
CA ASP A 19 3.49 3.39 -7.38
C ASP A 19 2.25 3.14 -8.27
N LEU A 20 1.10 3.74 -7.96
CA LEU A 20 -0.11 3.60 -8.80
C LEU A 20 0.12 4.09 -10.23
N ARG A 21 0.81 5.23 -10.40
CA ARG A 21 1.14 5.76 -11.72
C ARG A 21 2.13 4.87 -12.47
N SER A 22 3.04 4.22 -11.76
CA SER A 22 3.96 3.24 -12.34
C SER A 22 3.21 2.01 -12.82
N ALA A 23 2.32 1.45 -11.99
CA ALA A 23 1.45 0.34 -12.37
C ALA A 23 0.61 0.67 -13.61
N ALA A 24 -0.05 1.83 -13.63
CA ALA A 24 -0.86 2.26 -14.77
C ALA A 24 -0.05 2.34 -16.07
N ARG A 25 1.18 2.89 -16.02
CA ARG A 25 2.07 2.97 -17.19
C ARG A 25 2.54 1.59 -17.67
N LEU A 26 2.83 0.67 -16.76
CA LEU A 26 3.24 -0.69 -17.07
C LEU A 26 2.11 -1.51 -17.73
N MET A 27 0.85 -1.17 -17.42
CA MET A 27 -0.33 -1.77 -18.05
C MET A 27 -0.69 -1.16 -19.42
N SER A 28 -0.30 0.08 -19.68
CA SER A 28 -0.76 0.86 -20.84
C SER A 28 0.28 1.04 -21.95
N GLY A 29 1.43 0.37 -21.90
CA GLY A 29 2.50 0.53 -22.88
C GLY A 29 2.17 -0.14 -24.22
N ASP A 30 2.64 0.45 -25.34
CA ASP A 30 2.49 -0.06 -26.71
C ASP A 30 3.28 -1.37 -26.99
N GLY A 31 3.76 -2.07 -25.94
CA GLY A 31 4.54 -3.31 -25.99
C GLY A 31 3.89 -4.42 -25.15
N GLU A 32 4.67 -5.45 -24.81
CA GLU A 32 4.20 -6.53 -23.93
C GLU A 32 4.03 -5.98 -22.50
N ALA A 33 2.77 -5.89 -22.03
CA ALA A 33 2.46 -5.35 -20.72
C ALA A 33 3.16 -6.14 -19.61
N LEU A 34 3.89 -5.45 -18.73
CA LEU A 34 4.60 -6.06 -17.60
C LEU A 34 3.65 -6.20 -16.42
N LEU A 35 2.67 -7.09 -16.55
CA LEU A 35 1.57 -7.21 -15.60
C LEU A 35 2.02 -7.65 -14.20
N ASP A 36 3.05 -8.50 -14.12
CA ASP A 36 3.68 -8.90 -12.87
C ASP A 36 4.26 -7.69 -12.11
N THR A 37 4.97 -6.82 -12.83
CA THR A 37 5.57 -5.59 -12.30
C THR A 37 4.49 -4.55 -11.99
N ALA A 38 3.40 -4.51 -12.76
CA ALA A 38 2.26 -3.66 -12.45
C ALA A 38 1.57 -4.08 -11.13
N VAL A 39 1.38 -5.39 -10.92
CA VAL A 39 0.83 -5.92 -9.66
C VAL A 39 1.78 -5.65 -8.49
N TYR A 40 3.10 -5.77 -8.68
CA TYR A 40 4.12 -5.34 -7.71
C TYR A 40 3.86 -3.91 -7.23
N HIS A 41 3.69 -2.98 -8.17
CA HIS A 41 3.44 -1.58 -7.83
C HIS A 41 2.06 -1.36 -7.19
N CYS A 42 1.02 -2.11 -7.58
CA CYS A 42 -0.27 -2.05 -6.89
C CYS A 42 -0.16 -2.48 -5.42
N GLN A 43 0.56 -3.56 -5.13
CA GLN A 43 0.81 -4.02 -3.75
C GLN A 43 1.57 -2.96 -2.96
N GLN A 44 2.61 -2.39 -3.55
CA GLN A 44 3.42 -1.33 -2.94
C GLN A 44 2.64 -0.05 -2.67
N ALA A 45 1.73 0.33 -3.57
CA ALA A 45 0.83 1.45 -3.37
C ALA A 45 -0.11 1.21 -2.19
N ALA A 46 -0.73 0.03 -2.12
CA ALA A 46 -1.61 -0.36 -1.01
C ALA A 46 -0.85 -0.33 0.32
N GLU A 47 0.35 -0.91 0.39
CA GLU A 47 1.19 -0.92 1.59
C GLU A 47 1.45 0.50 2.11
N LYS A 48 1.80 1.43 1.21
CA LYS A 48 2.11 2.81 1.57
C LYS A 48 0.87 3.61 1.97
N ALA A 49 -0.27 3.35 1.35
CA ALA A 49 -1.55 3.93 1.77
C ALA A 49 -1.96 3.49 3.18
N LEU A 50 -1.81 2.20 3.51
CA LEU A 50 -2.06 1.68 4.86
C LEU A 50 -1.10 2.30 5.88
N LYS A 51 0.19 2.43 5.55
CA LYS A 51 1.17 3.12 6.40
C LYS A 51 0.79 4.58 6.64
N ALA A 52 0.33 5.30 5.62
CA ALA A 52 -0.18 6.66 5.78
C ALA A 52 -1.34 6.73 6.78
N TYR A 53 -2.29 5.80 6.68
CA TYR A 53 -3.44 5.71 7.58
C TYR A 53 -3.01 5.44 9.03
N LEU A 54 -2.09 4.50 9.24
CA LEU A 54 -1.56 4.17 10.57
C LEU A 54 -0.77 5.34 11.17
N THR A 55 0.08 6.01 10.38
CA THR A 55 0.78 7.23 10.80
C THR A 55 -0.21 8.33 11.20
N ALA A 56 -1.31 8.51 10.46
CA ALA A 56 -2.34 9.49 10.79
C ALA A 56 -3.01 9.22 12.15
N HIS A 57 -3.07 7.96 12.56
CA HIS A 57 -3.61 7.52 13.86
C HIS A 57 -2.54 7.35 14.94
N GLY A 58 -1.27 7.70 14.67
CA GLY A 58 -0.17 7.57 15.63
C GLY A 58 0.18 6.11 15.97
N VAL A 59 -0.16 5.16 15.10
CA VAL A 59 0.12 3.74 15.30
C VAL A 59 1.49 3.39 14.72
N ILE A 60 2.36 2.87 15.59
CA ILE A 60 3.67 2.34 15.19
C ILE A 60 3.45 0.97 14.54
N PHE A 61 4.01 0.78 13.34
CA PHE A 61 3.93 -0.47 12.61
C PHE A 61 5.32 -1.08 12.36
N PRO A 62 5.42 -2.41 12.23
CA PRO A 62 6.68 -3.08 11.93
C PRO A 62 7.21 -2.70 10.53
N LYS A 63 8.53 -2.67 10.38
CA LYS A 63 9.21 -2.51 9.08
C LYS A 63 9.20 -3.82 8.29
N ILE A 64 8.01 -4.25 7.91
CA ILE A 64 7.77 -5.43 7.08
C ILE A 64 7.02 -5.02 5.81
N HIS A 65 7.30 -5.72 4.72
CA HIS A 65 6.65 -5.53 3.42
C HIS A 65 5.50 -6.51 3.23
N LEU A 66 4.60 -6.55 4.21
CA LEU A 66 3.46 -7.47 4.22
C LEU A 66 2.18 -6.66 4.46
N LEU A 67 1.19 -6.83 3.59
CA LEU A 67 -0.10 -6.15 3.69
C LEU A 67 -0.92 -6.65 4.88
N MET A 68 -0.95 -7.96 5.13
CA MET A 68 -1.82 -8.54 6.15
C MET A 68 -1.58 -8.00 7.57
N PRO A 69 -0.33 -7.87 8.06
CA PRO A 69 -0.08 -7.26 9.36
C PRO A 69 -0.50 -5.78 9.43
N LEU A 70 -0.36 -5.02 8.34
CA LEU A 70 -0.78 -3.62 8.31
C LEU A 70 -2.30 -3.50 8.27
N LEU A 71 -2.98 -4.36 7.52
CA LEU A 71 -4.45 -4.42 7.49
C LEU A 71 -5.04 -4.82 8.84
N ALA A 72 -4.41 -5.74 9.57
CA ALA A 72 -4.83 -6.08 10.92
C ALA A 72 -4.82 -4.84 11.83
N LEU A 73 -3.72 -4.08 11.82
CA LEU A 73 -3.61 -2.82 12.57
C LEU A 73 -4.65 -1.77 12.11
N CYS A 74 -4.95 -1.70 10.81
CA CYS A 74 -5.98 -0.78 10.31
C CYS A 74 -7.38 -1.21 10.74
N THR A 75 -7.64 -2.52 10.78
CA THR A 75 -8.92 -3.12 11.20
C THR A 75 -9.20 -2.86 12.68
N ASP A 76 -8.17 -2.89 13.52
CA ASP A 76 -8.27 -2.53 14.94
C ASP A 76 -8.73 -1.07 15.16
N ILE A 77 -8.50 -0.19 14.18
CA ILE A 77 -8.92 1.21 14.19
C ILE A 77 -10.29 1.38 13.52
N ASP A 78 -10.46 0.79 12.33
CA ASP A 78 -11.69 0.85 11.52
C ASP A 78 -11.95 -0.52 10.88
N ASN A 79 -13.00 -1.18 11.36
CA ASN A 79 -13.37 -2.52 10.92
C ASN A 79 -13.79 -2.60 9.44
N SER A 80 -14.03 -1.45 8.77
CA SER A 80 -14.32 -1.42 7.33
C SER A 80 -13.14 -1.93 6.48
N PHE A 81 -11.91 -1.90 7.00
CA PHE A 81 -10.72 -2.44 6.33
C PHE A 81 -10.76 -3.96 6.12
N THR A 82 -11.64 -4.69 6.82
CA THR A 82 -11.87 -6.13 6.58
C THR A 82 -12.27 -6.44 5.14
N GLN A 83 -12.92 -5.51 4.44
CA GLN A 83 -13.30 -5.67 3.03
C GLN A 83 -12.08 -5.77 2.07
N LEU A 84 -10.88 -5.42 2.54
CA LEU A 84 -9.65 -5.42 1.75
C LEU A 84 -8.83 -6.71 1.93
N ILE A 85 -9.24 -7.62 2.82
CA ILE A 85 -8.49 -8.85 3.14
C ILE A 85 -8.29 -9.72 1.89
N ASP A 86 -9.37 -10.02 1.17
CA ASP A 86 -9.30 -10.87 -0.03
C ASP A 86 -8.36 -10.28 -1.09
N ALA A 87 -8.38 -8.94 -1.29
CA ALA A 87 -7.51 -8.26 -2.23
C ALA A 87 -6.03 -8.31 -1.82
N ALA A 88 -5.75 -8.23 -0.51
CA ALA A 88 -4.39 -8.33 0.02
C ALA A 88 -3.83 -9.75 -0.08
N GLU A 89 -4.64 -10.79 0.07
CA GLU A 89 -4.21 -12.18 -0.08
C GLU A 89 -3.77 -12.47 -1.53
N VAL A 90 -4.55 -12.04 -2.52
CA VAL A 90 -4.25 -12.24 -3.95
C VAL A 90 -2.94 -11.57 -4.36
N THR A 91 -2.61 -10.42 -3.77
CA THR A 91 -1.41 -9.64 -4.13
C THR A 91 -0.16 -10.00 -3.32
N THR A 92 -0.29 -10.80 -2.25
CA THR A 92 0.85 -11.26 -1.42
C THR A 92 1.65 -12.40 -2.08
N GLN A 93 1.03 -13.18 -3.00
CA GLN A 93 1.66 -14.35 -3.62
C GLN A 93 2.71 -14.05 -4.69
N VAL A 94 2.88 -12.79 -5.13
CA VAL A 94 3.82 -12.42 -6.21
C VAL A 94 5.23 -12.02 -5.73
N HIS A 95 5.48 -11.94 -4.42
CA HIS A 95 6.76 -11.48 -3.88
C HIS A 95 7.47 -12.55 -3.05
N SER A 96 7.99 -13.57 -3.73
CA SER A 96 9.15 -14.32 -3.22
C SER A 96 10.42 -13.73 -3.85
N GLN A 97 10.96 -12.66 -3.23
CA GLN A 97 12.34 -12.18 -3.42
C GLN A 97 12.91 -11.86 -2.04
#